data_AF-A0A385JPJ7-F1
#
_entry.id   AF-A0A385JPJ7-F1
#
_cell.length_a   1.000
_cell.length_b   1.000
_cell.length_c   1.000
_cell.angle_alpha   90.00
_cell.angle_beta   90.00
_cell.angle_gamma   90.00
#
_symmetry.space_group_name_H-M   'P 1'
#
loop_
_entity.id
_entity.type
_entity.pdbx_description
1 polymer ?
#
loop_
_entity_poly.entity_id
_entity_poly.type
_entity_poly.pdbx_seq_one_letter_code
_entity_poly.pdbx_strand_id
1 'polypeptide(L)'
;KYNTRMCLVYPTIDNSNNRLWLSFPDEPTRVSIPLRSDERDHNVLASLCQSKVCGDRIQGIDCGDEVGEWLSYVLCEQDLRLIRQSASDTRTFQNSRQKKSPANTISLANQAQYLLINRTSVDWLVQKVDEWDPSDKYDYLEATIDRFRGNLIIDTPIALVENEWT
;
A
#
# COMPACT_ATOMS: atom_id res chain seq x y z
N LYS A 1 -7.53 16.09 -3.22
CA LYS A 1 -6.55 15.02 -2.89
C LYS A 1 -7.18 13.64 -3.13
N TYR A 2 -7.52 13.31 -4.38
CA TYR A 2 -7.87 11.95 -4.78
C TYR A 2 -7.49 11.86 -6.25
N ASN A 3 -6.33 11.25 -6.54
CA ASN A 3 -5.94 10.97 -7.91
C ASN A 3 -6.23 9.48 -8.16
N THR A 4 -7.32 9.20 -8.86
CA THR A 4 -7.76 7.83 -9.17
C THR A 4 -6.74 7.07 -10.02
N ARG A 5 -5.86 7.78 -10.76
CA ARG A 5 -4.77 7.16 -11.52
C ARG A 5 -3.79 6.43 -10.61
N MET A 6 -3.65 6.82 -9.34
CA MET A 6 -2.81 6.07 -8.39
C MET A 6 -3.27 4.62 -8.21
N CYS A 7 -4.56 4.32 -8.42
CA CYS A 7 -5.06 2.94 -8.36
C CYS A 7 -4.64 2.08 -9.54
N LEU A 8 -4.09 2.69 -10.61
CA LEU A 8 -3.63 2.00 -11.81
C LEU A 8 -2.13 1.72 -11.78
N VAL A 9 -1.39 2.26 -10.80
CA VAL A 9 0.02 1.88 -10.59
C VAL A 9 0.04 0.45 -10.06
N TYR A 10 0.62 -0.46 -10.84
CA TYR A 10 0.64 -1.88 -10.56
C TYR A 10 2.05 -2.33 -10.12
N PRO A 11 2.23 -2.70 -8.84
CA PRO A 11 3.51 -3.20 -8.33
C PRO A 11 3.69 -4.70 -8.61
N THR A 12 4.86 -5.09 -9.13
CA THR A 12 5.27 -6.49 -9.29
C THR A 12 6.58 -6.75 -8.55
N ILE A 13 6.59 -7.73 -7.65
CA ILE A 13 7.79 -8.12 -6.90
C ILE A 13 8.54 -9.20 -7.67
N ASP A 14 9.78 -8.91 -8.04
CA ASP A 14 10.72 -9.87 -8.61
C ASP A 14 11.82 -10.18 -7.58
N ASN A 15 11.59 -11.24 -6.81
CA ASN A 15 12.53 -11.69 -5.78
C ASN A 15 13.84 -12.21 -6.39
N SER A 16 13.81 -12.77 -7.60
CA SER A 16 15.00 -13.34 -8.23
C SER A 16 16.03 -12.28 -8.58
N ASN A 17 15.55 -11.10 -9.01
CA ASN A 17 16.39 -9.96 -9.34
C ASN A 17 16.45 -8.89 -8.23
N ASN A 18 15.79 -9.13 -7.09
CA ASN A 18 15.69 -8.19 -5.97
C ASN A 18 15.10 -6.82 -6.40
N ARG A 19 14.07 -6.82 -7.25
CA ARG A 19 13.44 -5.61 -7.82
C ARG A 19 11.94 -5.55 -7.52
N LEU A 20 11.47 -4.35 -7.20
CA LEU A 20 10.06 -3.96 -7.31
C LEU A 20 9.89 -3.24 -8.65
N TRP A 21 9.04 -3.77 -9.52
CA TRP A 21 8.66 -3.11 -10.77
C TRP A 21 7.35 -2.37 -10.57
N LEU A 22 7.28 -1.14 -11.07
CA LEU A 22 6.03 -0.40 -11.17
C LEU A 22 5.66 -0.30 -12.65
N SER A 23 4.44 -0.69 -12.99
CA SER A 23 3.86 -0.57 -14.32
C SER A 23 2.55 0.22 -14.27
N PHE A 24 2.14 0.74 -15.42
CA PHE A 24 0.88 1.47 -15.58
C PHE A 24 0.24 1.06 -16.91
N PRO A 25 -1.07 0.77 -16.98
CA PRO A 25 -1.70 0.18 -18.17
C PRO A 25 -1.44 0.92 -19.49
N ASP A 26 -1.41 2.25 -19.46
CA ASP A 26 -1.23 3.10 -20.64
C ASP A 26 0.22 3.57 -20.85
N GLU A 27 1.18 3.00 -20.14
CA GLU A 27 2.60 3.34 -20.27
C GLU A 27 3.43 2.07 -20.53
N PRO A 28 4.04 1.93 -21.72
CA PRO A 28 4.83 0.74 -22.06
C PRO A 28 6.09 0.59 -21.20
N THR A 29 6.61 1.71 -20.69
CA THR A 29 7.83 1.72 -19.88
C THR A 29 7.51 1.45 -18.42
N ARG A 30 8.17 0.48 -17.82
CA ARG A 30 8.12 0.22 -16.37
C ARG A 30 9.36 0.77 -15.70
N VAL A 31 9.22 1.20 -14.44
CA VAL A 31 10.37 1.61 -13.61
C VAL A 31 10.66 0.57 -12.54
N SER A 32 11.92 0.43 -12.13
CA SER A 32 12.31 -0.54 -11.09
C SER A 32 12.98 0.12 -9.91
N ILE A 33 12.73 -0.42 -8.73
CA ILE A 33 13.39 0.00 -7.49
C ILE A 33 14.00 -1.24 -6.82
N PRO A 34 15.21 -1.18 -6.25
CA PRO A 34 15.76 -2.27 -5.46
C PRO A 34 14.88 -2.58 -4.24
N LEU A 35 14.50 -3.86 -4.04
CA LEU A 35 13.74 -4.28 -2.86
C LEU A 35 14.55 -4.10 -1.57
N ARG A 36 15.86 -4.33 -1.67
CA ARG A 36 16.83 -4.18 -0.58
C ARG A 36 17.89 -3.17 -0.99
N SER A 37 18.27 -2.29 -0.07
CA SER A 37 19.41 -1.38 -0.21
C SER A 37 20.24 -1.44 1.04
N ASP A 38 21.57 -1.33 0.93
CA ASP A 38 22.40 -1.08 2.09
C ASP A 38 22.29 0.39 2.46
N GLU A 39 21.62 0.69 3.58
CA GLU A 39 21.46 2.06 4.05
C GLU A 39 22.78 2.69 4.52
N ARG A 40 23.86 1.90 4.60
CA ARG A 40 25.21 2.39 4.86
C ARG A 40 25.94 2.87 3.61
N ASP A 41 25.37 2.63 2.41
CA ASP A 41 25.90 3.19 1.18
C ASP A 41 25.76 4.72 1.20
N HIS A 42 26.84 5.42 0.87
CA HIS A 42 26.90 6.87 0.84
C HIS A 42 25.83 7.49 -0.07
N ASN A 43 25.48 6.83 -1.17
CA ASN A 43 24.43 7.30 -2.08
C ASN A 43 23.03 7.19 -1.45
N VAL A 44 22.79 6.14 -0.66
CA VAL A 44 21.51 5.96 0.06
C VAL A 44 21.38 6.95 1.21
N LEU A 45 22.50 7.24 1.90
CA LEU A 45 22.55 8.27 2.94
C LEU A 45 22.25 9.67 2.39
N ALA A 46 22.75 10.00 1.20
CA ALA A 46 22.44 11.26 0.53
C ALA A 46 20.95 11.40 0.18
N SER A 47 20.26 10.29 -0.06
CA SER A 47 18.81 10.22 -0.33
C SER A 47 17.95 10.14 0.93
N LEU A 48 18.54 10.17 2.13
CA LEU A 48 17.79 10.14 3.38
C LEU A 48 17.05 11.46 3.57
N CYS A 49 15.73 11.37 3.70
CA CYS A 49 14.84 12.49 3.90
C CYS A 49 14.01 12.31 5.17
N GLN A 50 13.50 13.43 5.67
CA GLN A 50 12.55 13.45 6.77
C GLN A 50 11.25 14.08 6.29
N SER A 51 10.15 13.39 6.51
CA SER A 51 8.83 13.83 6.09
C SER A 51 7.80 13.63 7.20
N LYS A 52 6.55 14.00 6.93
CA LYS A 52 5.43 13.77 7.84
C LYS A 52 4.31 13.04 7.13
N VAL A 53 3.83 11.95 7.73
CA VAL A 53 2.65 11.20 7.27
C VAL A 53 1.64 11.18 8.41
N CYS A 54 0.42 11.66 8.16
CA CYS A 54 -0.64 11.79 9.18
C CYS A 54 -0.22 12.54 10.46
N GLY A 55 0.75 13.46 10.36
CA GLY A 55 1.29 14.22 11.48
C GLY A 55 2.55 13.62 12.12
N ASP A 56 2.85 12.35 11.84
CA ASP A 56 4.00 11.65 12.41
C ASP A 56 5.25 11.86 11.55
N ARG A 57 6.39 12.11 12.21
CA ARG A 57 7.69 12.19 11.54
C ARG A 57 8.10 10.80 11.07
N ILE A 58 8.51 10.71 9.81
CA ILE A 58 9.06 9.50 9.21
C ILE A 58 10.48 9.76 8.70
N GLN A 59 11.32 8.73 8.75
CA GLN A 59 12.59 8.70 8.02
C GLN A 59 12.42 7.84 6.78
N GLY A 60 12.78 8.39 5.63
CA GLY A 60 12.60 7.72 4.35
C GLY A 60 13.78 7.93 3.43
N ILE A 61 13.92 7.04 2.47
CA ILE A 61 14.92 7.05 1.42
C ILE A 61 14.20 7.34 0.13
N ASP A 62 14.65 8.38 -0.57
CA ASP A 62 14.17 8.70 -1.90
C ASP A 62 14.58 7.62 -2.91
N CYS A 63 13.62 7.16 -3.72
CA CYS A 63 13.83 6.08 -4.69
C CYS A 63 14.49 6.54 -6.01
N GLY A 64 14.88 7.81 -6.12
CA GLY A 64 15.64 8.36 -7.24
C GLY A 64 14.79 9.10 -8.27
N ASP A 65 15.47 9.88 -9.11
CA ASP A 65 14.85 10.79 -10.08
C ASP A 65 14.06 10.04 -11.14
N GLU A 66 14.59 8.94 -11.68
CA GLU A 66 13.89 8.10 -12.67
C GLU A 66 12.50 7.66 -12.18
N VAL A 67 12.39 7.27 -10.91
CA VAL A 67 11.12 6.84 -10.30
C VAL A 67 10.19 8.02 -10.09
N GLY A 68 10.72 9.17 -9.63
CA GLY A 68 9.94 10.39 -9.44
C GLY A 68 9.39 10.95 -10.75
N GLU A 69 10.21 10.99 -11.80
CA GLU A 69 9.82 11.42 -13.15
C GLU A 69 8.77 10.48 -13.73
N TRP A 70 8.98 9.17 -13.63
CA TRP A 70 8.00 8.18 -14.09
C TRP A 70 6.65 8.33 -13.39
N LEU A 71 6.65 8.48 -12.05
CA LEU A 71 5.41 8.71 -11.29
C LEU A 71 4.73 10.01 -11.68
N SER A 72 5.50 11.09 -11.82
CA SER A 72 4.99 12.41 -12.21
C SER A 72 4.30 12.33 -13.57
N TYR A 73 4.91 11.62 -14.51
CA TYR A 73 4.37 11.39 -15.84
C TYR A 73 3.06 10.57 -15.81
N VAL A 74 3.08 9.36 -15.24
CA VAL A 74 1.91 8.45 -15.29
C VAL A 74 0.74 8.95 -14.44
N LEU A 75 1.00 9.75 -13.40
CA LEU A 75 -0.04 10.33 -12.55
C LEU A 75 -0.49 11.72 -13.01
N CYS A 76 0.19 12.30 -14.01
CA CYS A 76 -0.04 13.66 -14.52
C CYS A 76 0.03 14.73 -13.42
N GLU A 77 1.03 14.62 -12.55
CA GLU A 77 1.27 15.50 -11.41
C GLU A 77 2.76 15.84 -11.36
N GLN A 78 3.12 17.08 -11.06
CA GLN A 78 4.52 17.50 -11.05
C GLN A 78 5.19 17.21 -9.70
N ASP A 79 6.51 17.06 -9.73
CA ASP A 79 7.39 16.96 -8.56
C ASP A 79 7.03 15.81 -7.58
N LEU A 80 6.55 14.69 -8.12
CA LEU A 80 6.30 13.50 -7.31
C LEU A 80 7.59 12.76 -6.98
N ARG A 81 7.69 12.26 -5.75
CA ARG A 81 8.78 11.40 -5.27
C ARG A 81 8.20 10.15 -4.63
N LEU A 82 8.82 9.01 -4.90
CA LEU A 82 8.58 7.80 -4.14
C LEU A 82 9.56 7.72 -2.99
N ILE A 83 9.03 7.60 -1.78
CA ILE A 83 9.83 7.49 -0.55
C ILE A 83 9.61 6.11 0.05
N ARG A 84 10.70 5.37 0.23
CA ARG A 84 10.70 4.10 0.97
C ARG A 84 11.05 4.39 2.43
N GLN A 85 10.30 3.83 3.37
CA GLN A 85 10.65 3.96 4.79
C GLN A 85 12.04 3.35 5.06
N SER A 86 12.87 4.05 5.83
CA SER A 86 14.18 3.52 6.26
C SER A 86 13.98 2.41 7.29
N ALA A 87 14.81 1.37 7.23
CA ALA A 87 14.86 0.31 8.23
C ALA A 87 15.29 0.82 9.63
N SER A 88 15.97 1.97 9.68
CA SER A 88 16.33 2.65 10.93
C SER A 88 15.23 3.58 11.46
N ASP A 89 14.09 3.70 10.77
CA ASP A 89 12.96 4.47 11.24
C ASP A 89 12.33 3.82 12.47
N THR A 90 12.31 4.57 13.58
CA THR A 90 11.80 4.11 14.88
C THR A 90 10.38 4.60 15.14
N ARG A 91 9.61 4.90 14.09
CA ARG A 91 8.21 5.35 14.22
C ARG A 91 7.43 4.41 15.14
N THR A 92 6.95 4.98 16.24
CA THR A 92 6.09 4.31 17.21
C THR A 92 4.72 4.97 17.17
N PHE A 93 3.68 4.18 16.93
CA PHE A 93 2.32 4.72 16.92
C PHE A 93 1.86 4.93 18.37
N GLN A 94 1.82 6.19 18.83
CA GLN A 94 1.27 6.51 20.14
C GLN A 94 -0.25 6.65 20.02
N ASN A 95 -0.96 5.53 20.15
CA ASN A 95 -2.40 5.57 20.31
C ASN A 95 -2.70 6.12 21.71
N SER A 96 -3.25 7.34 21.81
CA SER A 96 -3.53 8.01 23.10
C SER A 96 -4.48 7.23 24.02
N ARG A 97 -5.14 6.19 23.49
CA ARG A 97 -6.06 5.28 24.19
C ARG A 97 -5.42 3.97 24.69
N GLN A 98 -4.17 3.67 24.35
CA GLN A 98 -3.49 2.44 24.79
C GLN A 98 -2.08 2.77 25.34
N LYS A 99 -2.02 3.25 26.58
CA LYS A 99 -0.78 3.55 27.32
C LYS A 99 0.04 2.32 27.76
N LYS A 100 -0.32 1.09 27.35
CA LYS A 100 0.22 -0.15 27.93
C LYS A 100 0.66 -1.25 26.96
N SER A 101 0.55 -1.06 25.65
CA SER A 101 1.14 -1.99 24.67
C SER A 101 2.58 -1.56 24.35
N PRO A 102 3.52 -2.50 24.16
CA PRO A 102 4.84 -2.17 23.63
C PRO A 102 4.64 -1.42 22.32
N ALA A 103 5.50 -0.45 22.08
CA ALA A 103 5.37 0.46 20.97
C ALA A 103 5.52 -0.32 19.65
N ASN A 104 4.41 -0.77 19.08
CA ASN A 104 4.41 -1.50 17.83
C ASN A 104 4.86 -0.52 16.73
N THR A 105 5.98 -0.85 16.08
CA THR A 105 6.45 -0.13 14.92
C THR A 105 5.42 -0.33 13.79
N ILE A 106 4.68 0.72 13.46
CA ILE A 106 3.78 0.70 12.32
C ILE A 106 4.54 1.34 11.16
N SER A 107 4.57 0.66 10.01
CA SER A 107 5.10 1.24 8.77
C SER A 107 4.21 2.40 8.29
N LEU A 108 4.25 2.78 7.02
CA LEU A 108 3.37 3.81 6.44
C LEU A 108 1.88 3.37 6.36
N ALA A 109 1.51 2.24 6.97
CA ALA A 109 0.14 1.78 7.07
C ALA A 109 -0.69 2.70 8.00
N ASN A 110 -1.99 2.83 7.71
CA ASN A 110 -2.87 3.78 8.39
C ASN A 110 -3.15 3.42 9.86
N GLN A 111 -3.61 2.20 10.14
CA GLN A 111 -4.08 1.79 11.47
C GLN A 111 -3.58 0.41 11.91
N ALA A 112 -3.42 -0.53 10.98
CA ALA A 112 -2.96 -1.90 11.24
C ALA A 112 -1.95 -2.32 10.17
N GLN A 113 -1.09 -3.28 10.51
CA GLN A 113 -0.08 -3.83 9.59
C GLN A 113 -0.71 -4.76 8.53
N TYR A 114 -1.79 -5.44 8.89
CA TYR A 114 -2.50 -6.37 8.01
C TYR A 114 -3.99 -6.06 8.04
N LEU A 115 -4.61 -6.18 6.87
CA LEU A 115 -6.05 -6.17 6.66
C LEU A 115 -6.49 -7.55 6.19
N LEU A 116 -7.33 -8.20 6.99
CA LEU A 116 -7.98 -9.46 6.66
C LEU A 116 -9.35 -9.16 6.05
N ILE A 117 -9.67 -9.83 4.94
CA ILE A 117 -10.95 -9.72 4.26
C ILE A 117 -11.54 -11.12 4.12
N ASN A 118 -12.76 -11.28 4.62
CA ASN A 118 -13.58 -12.47 4.39
C ASN A 118 -14.41 -12.27 3.12
N ARG A 119 -14.18 -13.09 2.10
CA ARG A 119 -14.91 -13.06 0.82
C ARG A 119 -16.41 -13.11 1.02
N THR A 120 -16.89 -13.94 1.95
CA THR A 120 -18.31 -14.09 2.28
C THR A 120 -18.90 -12.79 2.85
N SER A 121 -18.12 -12.01 3.59
CA SER A 121 -18.51 -10.67 4.04
C SER A 121 -18.62 -9.67 2.90
N VAL A 122 -17.71 -9.74 1.92
CA VAL A 122 -17.76 -8.86 0.74
C VAL A 122 -18.94 -9.20 -0.16
N ASP A 123 -19.20 -10.48 -0.40
CA ASP A 123 -20.38 -10.92 -1.15
C ASP A 123 -21.69 -10.47 -0.48
N TRP A 124 -21.79 -10.64 0.85
CA TRP A 124 -22.91 -10.10 1.62
C TRP A 124 -23.07 -8.59 1.43
N LEU A 125 -21.96 -7.82 1.43
CA LEU A 125 -21.99 -6.37 1.24
C LEU A 125 -22.43 -5.98 -0.18
N VAL A 126 -21.93 -6.66 -1.22
CA VAL A 126 -22.32 -6.42 -2.62
C VAL A 126 -23.83 -6.55 -2.78
N GLN A 127 -24.43 -7.55 -2.14
CA GLN A 127 -25.90 -7.75 -2.17
C GLN A 127 -26.70 -6.67 -1.43
N LYS A 128 -26.05 -5.78 -0.67
CA LYS A 128 -26.70 -4.68 0.07
C LYS A 128 -26.58 -3.32 -0.62
N VAL A 129 -25.80 -3.21 -1.68
CA VAL A 129 -25.57 -1.94 -2.37
C VAL A 129 -26.27 -1.99 -3.74
N ASP A 130 -27.45 -1.38 -3.83
CA ASP A 130 -28.30 -1.42 -5.04
C ASP A 130 -27.64 -0.78 -6.27
N GLU A 131 -26.71 0.17 -6.06
CA GLU A 131 -25.96 0.85 -7.12
C GLU A 131 -24.88 -0.05 -7.76
N TRP A 132 -24.57 -1.18 -7.14
CA TRP A 132 -23.55 -2.11 -7.59
C TRP A 132 -24.22 -3.17 -8.48
N ASP A 133 -24.62 -2.78 -9.70
CA ASP A 133 -25.32 -3.64 -10.66
C ASP A 133 -24.41 -4.80 -11.12
N PRO A 134 -24.71 -6.05 -10.74
CA PRO A 134 -23.86 -7.18 -11.02
C PRO A 134 -24.34 -7.87 -12.30
N SER A 135 -24.11 -7.23 -13.45
CA SER A 135 -24.33 -7.86 -14.76
C SER A 135 -23.44 -9.10 -14.94
N ASP A 136 -22.28 -9.13 -14.26
CA ASP A 136 -21.38 -10.28 -14.18
C ASP A 136 -20.86 -10.48 -12.73
N LYS A 137 -21.55 -11.34 -11.96
CA LYS A 137 -21.37 -11.44 -10.49
C LYS A 137 -19.96 -11.85 -10.05
N TYR A 138 -19.28 -12.72 -10.81
CA TYR A 138 -18.00 -13.29 -10.38
C TYR A 138 -16.86 -12.28 -10.51
N ASP A 139 -16.70 -11.69 -11.70
CA ASP A 139 -15.69 -10.65 -11.95
C ASP A 139 -15.95 -9.42 -11.08
N TYR A 140 -17.23 -9.11 -10.83
CA TYR A 140 -17.61 -8.02 -9.94
C TYR A 140 -17.16 -8.25 -8.48
N LEU A 141 -17.34 -9.47 -7.96
CA LEU A 141 -16.94 -9.79 -6.58
C LEU A 141 -15.42 -9.70 -6.40
N GLU A 142 -14.62 -10.29 -7.29
CA GLU A 142 -13.15 -10.19 -7.22
C GLU A 142 -12.69 -8.74 -7.31
N ALA A 143 -13.21 -7.98 -8.28
CA ALA A 143 -12.89 -6.57 -8.43
C ALA A 143 -13.32 -5.73 -7.21
N THR A 144 -14.34 -6.16 -6.49
CA THR A 144 -14.78 -5.52 -5.25
C THR A 144 -13.85 -5.87 -4.09
N ILE A 145 -13.44 -7.13 -3.97
CA ILE A 145 -12.47 -7.57 -2.96
C ILE A 145 -11.15 -6.80 -3.11
N ASP A 146 -10.66 -6.63 -4.33
CA ASP A 146 -9.43 -5.88 -4.60
C ASP A 146 -9.54 -4.40 -4.18
N ARG A 147 -10.73 -3.80 -4.23
CA ARG A 147 -10.96 -2.42 -3.77
C ARG A 147 -10.80 -2.26 -2.26
N PHE A 148 -10.98 -3.33 -1.48
CA PHE A 148 -10.70 -3.32 -0.04
C PHE A 148 -9.21 -3.36 0.29
N ARG A 149 -8.35 -3.72 -0.68
CA ARG A 149 -6.88 -3.78 -0.49
C ARG A 149 -6.47 -4.66 0.69
N GLY A 150 -7.15 -5.81 0.84
CA GLY A 150 -6.83 -6.80 1.85
C GLY A 150 -5.43 -7.37 1.64
N ASN A 151 -4.72 -7.62 2.75
CA ASN A 151 -3.45 -8.36 2.73
C ASN A 151 -3.70 -9.87 2.75
N LEU A 152 -4.76 -10.29 3.44
CA LEU A 152 -5.16 -11.68 3.59
C LEU A 152 -6.62 -11.79 3.16
N ILE A 153 -6.89 -12.64 2.17
CA ILE A 153 -8.24 -12.91 1.68
C ILE A 153 -8.56 -14.35 2.06
N ILE A 154 -9.68 -14.55 2.73
CA ILE A 154 -10.12 -15.85 3.23
C ILE A 154 -11.58 -16.10 2.89
N ASP A 155 -11.99 -17.36 2.95
CA ASP A 155 -13.37 -17.77 2.75
C ASP A 155 -13.86 -18.44 4.03
N THR A 156 -15.03 -18.02 4.51
CA THR A 156 -15.68 -18.64 5.67
C THR A 156 -17.14 -18.93 5.37
N PRO A 157 -17.80 -19.85 6.08
CA PRO A 157 -19.20 -20.15 5.82
C PRO A 157 -20.19 -19.02 6.16
N ILE A 158 -19.79 -18.05 6.99
CA ILE A 158 -20.68 -17.03 7.56
C ILE A 158 -20.06 -15.64 7.34
N ALA A 159 -20.86 -14.72 6.79
CA ALA A 159 -20.46 -13.33 6.65
C ALA A 159 -20.22 -12.69 8.04
N LEU A 160 -19.19 -11.84 8.13
CA LEU A 160 -18.82 -11.04 9.29
C LEU A 160 -18.33 -11.83 10.52
N VAL A 161 -18.10 -13.15 10.38
CA VAL A 161 -17.59 -14.00 11.49
C VAL A 161 -16.19 -13.60 11.96
N GLU A 162 -15.40 -12.96 11.10
CA GLU A 162 -14.08 -12.42 11.43
C GLU A 162 -14.10 -11.38 12.55
N ASN A 163 -15.26 -10.78 12.84
CA ASN A 163 -15.42 -9.83 13.95
C ASN A 163 -15.39 -10.49 15.33
N GLU A 164 -15.54 -11.82 15.39
CA GLU A 164 -15.57 -12.59 16.64
C GLU A 164 -14.19 -13.19 16.98
N TRP A 165 -13.20 -13.03 16.10
CA TRP A 165 -11.87 -13.63 16.29
C TRP A 165 -11.02 -12.78 17.25
N THR A 166 -10.41 -13.47 18.23
CA THR A 166 -9.55 -12.87 19.26
C THR A 166 -8.15 -13.41 19.22
#